data_AF-A0A965QAM2-F1
#
_entry.id   AF-A0A965QAM2-F1
#
_cell.length_a   1.000
_cell.length_b   1.000
_cell.length_c   1.000
_cell.angle_alpha   90.00
_cell.angle_beta   90.00
_cell.angle_gamma   90.00
#
_symmetry.space_group_name_H-M   'P 1'
#
loop_
_entity.id
_entity.type
_entity.pdbx_description
1 polymer ?
#
loop_
_entity_poly.entity_id
_entity_poly.type
_entity_poly.pdbx_seq_one_letter_code
_entity_poly.pdbx_strand_id
1 'polypeptide(L)'
;MFAAADSNMSFWHSATFTNDGSKMLFSDEWGGGSAPRCRSTDHYEWGSDALFTVDGKKSLTFKSYYKMPAAQTNLENCVAHNGSLVPIPGRDIMVQSWYQGGVSIFEWTDPSHPKEIAYQDRGPIDGAVQGNGGTWSVYWYNGYMYSSEIARGLDVFELQPSAYISQNEIDAAKTVKFDYLNVQGQQKLVWPASFSLSRSYVDQLERSKGYAPEKLASIRADLSAAEKLSGQARKDFLAKMATGLHTDARGSSDAPKAHTLASSVGDLAKL
;
A
#
# COMPACT_ATOMS: atom_id res chain seq x y z
N MET A 1 -8.46 24.60 11.41
CA MET A 1 -7.43 24.00 10.54
C MET A 1 -6.65 25.14 9.94
N PHE A 2 -5.42 25.37 10.37
CA PHE A 2 -4.51 26.16 9.56
C PHE A 2 -4.14 25.26 8.37
N ALA A 3 -4.41 25.71 7.14
CA ALA A 3 -3.91 25.00 5.97
C ALA A 3 -2.41 24.88 6.13
N ALA A 4 -1.87 23.67 6.12
CA ALA A 4 -0.42 23.50 5.99
C ALA A 4 -0.04 24.22 4.69
N ALA A 5 0.75 25.28 4.78
CA ALA A 5 1.36 25.89 3.61
C ALA A 5 2.73 25.24 3.49
N ASP A 6 2.94 24.48 2.43
CA ASP A 6 4.23 23.92 2.08
C ASP A 6 4.77 24.71 0.88
N SER A 7 5.93 25.35 1.05
CA SER A 7 6.55 26.16 -0.02
C SER A 7 6.97 25.33 -1.24
N ASN A 8 7.03 24.01 -1.09
CA ASN A 8 7.38 23.08 -2.16
C ASN A 8 6.15 22.46 -2.84
N MET A 9 4.93 22.82 -2.43
CA MET A 9 3.70 22.36 -3.07
C MET A 9 3.04 23.54 -3.78
N SER A 10 2.66 23.37 -5.05
CA SER A 10 1.93 24.40 -5.77
C SER A 10 0.50 24.54 -5.24
N PHE A 11 -0.16 23.43 -4.93
CA PHE A 11 -1.44 23.37 -4.20
C PHE A 11 -1.73 21.92 -3.75
N TRP A 12 -2.68 21.75 -2.83
CA TRP A 12 -3.15 20.44 -2.39
C TRP A 12 -4.19 19.90 -3.36
N HIS A 13 -3.80 18.99 -4.26
CA HIS A 13 -4.68 18.44 -5.29
C HIS A 13 -5.57 17.31 -4.77
N SER A 14 -4.99 16.39 -4.00
CA SER A 14 -5.72 15.28 -3.40
C SER A 14 -5.18 14.96 -2.01
N ALA A 15 -5.98 14.26 -1.20
CA ALA A 15 -5.60 13.82 0.14
C ALA A 15 -6.03 12.36 0.39
N THR A 16 -5.12 11.53 0.87
CA THR A 16 -5.39 10.13 1.22
C THR A 16 -4.93 9.84 2.65
N PHE A 17 -5.82 9.30 3.47
CA PHE A 17 -5.50 8.77 4.79
C PHE A 17 -5.02 7.33 4.67
N THR A 18 -4.16 6.94 5.60
CA THR A 18 -3.97 5.53 5.93
C THR A 18 -5.24 4.95 6.53
N ASN A 19 -5.39 3.61 6.49
CA ASN A 19 -6.64 2.96 6.87
C ASN A 19 -7.05 3.20 8.34
N ASP A 20 -6.09 3.45 9.22
CA ASP A 20 -6.33 3.78 10.64
C ASP A 20 -6.40 5.30 10.90
N GLY A 21 -6.20 6.13 9.88
CA GLY A 21 -6.19 7.59 9.97
C GLY A 21 -4.97 8.19 10.67
N SER A 22 -3.93 7.40 10.95
CA SER A 22 -2.73 7.86 11.67
C SER A 22 -1.76 8.67 10.80
N LYS A 23 -1.90 8.59 9.48
CA LYS A 23 -1.07 9.28 8.49
C LYS A 23 -1.93 9.81 7.36
N MET A 24 -1.46 10.87 6.74
CA MET A 24 -2.11 11.48 5.58
C MET A 24 -1.05 11.82 4.53
N LEU A 25 -1.41 11.58 3.29
CA LEU A 25 -0.67 11.93 2.09
C LEU A 25 -1.43 13.03 1.38
N PHE A 26 -0.72 14.08 0.96
CA PHE A 26 -1.26 15.04 0.02
C PHE A 26 -0.47 15.00 -1.29
N SER A 27 -1.16 15.02 -2.41
CA SER A 27 -0.53 15.09 -3.74
C SER A 27 -0.50 16.53 -4.24
N ASP A 28 0.62 16.92 -4.84
CA ASP A 28 0.76 18.17 -5.58
C ASP A 28 0.79 17.92 -7.09
N GLU A 29 -0.13 18.56 -7.79
CA GLU A 29 -0.24 18.47 -9.25
C GLU A 29 0.45 19.67 -9.91
N TRP A 30 1.73 19.86 -9.60
CA TRP A 30 2.48 21.05 -9.99
C TRP A 30 2.47 21.26 -11.52
N GLY A 31 1.92 22.39 -11.96
CA GLY A 31 1.82 22.69 -13.39
C GLY A 31 0.55 22.11 -14.05
N GLY A 32 -0.46 21.80 -13.23
CA GLY A 32 -1.81 21.47 -13.66
C GLY A 32 -1.87 20.22 -14.54
N GLY A 33 -1.05 19.23 -14.22
CA GLY A 33 -1.03 17.95 -14.90
C GLY A 33 -0.43 17.95 -16.30
N SER A 34 0.00 19.11 -16.84
CA SER A 34 0.56 19.23 -18.19
C SER A 34 2.08 19.37 -18.22
N ALA A 35 2.69 19.72 -17.09
CA ALA A 35 4.12 19.97 -16.99
C ALA A 35 4.93 18.67 -16.80
N PRO A 36 6.14 18.57 -17.37
CA PRO A 36 7.03 17.45 -17.16
C PRO A 36 7.85 17.65 -15.87
N ARG A 37 7.31 17.30 -14.69
CA ARG A 37 7.94 17.55 -13.37
C ARG A 37 8.68 16.34 -12.77
N CYS A 38 8.83 15.28 -13.56
CA CYS A 38 9.60 14.10 -13.19
C CYS A 38 10.97 14.03 -13.91
N ARG A 39 11.52 15.16 -14.36
CA ARG A 39 12.83 15.17 -15.04
C ARG A 39 13.95 14.99 -14.02
N SER A 40 15.09 14.46 -14.45
CA SER A 40 16.27 14.29 -13.60
C SER A 40 16.84 15.61 -13.05
N THR A 41 16.47 16.75 -13.64
CA THR A 41 16.86 18.09 -13.21
C THR A 41 15.83 18.77 -12.30
N ASP A 42 14.63 18.23 -12.18
CA ASP A 42 13.61 18.77 -11.28
C ASP A 42 13.96 18.42 -9.84
N HIS A 43 13.58 19.31 -8.92
CA HIS A 43 13.64 18.99 -7.50
C HIS A 43 12.71 17.82 -7.19
N TYR A 44 13.13 16.97 -6.25
CA TYR A 44 12.38 15.78 -5.88
C TYR A 44 10.99 16.12 -5.34
N GLU A 45 10.86 17.27 -4.67
CA GLU A 45 9.66 17.75 -4.00
C GLU A 45 8.61 18.36 -4.95
N TRP A 46 8.97 18.66 -6.20
CA TRP A 46 8.05 19.37 -7.11
C TRP A 46 7.01 18.44 -7.73
N GLY A 47 5.72 18.64 -7.48
CA GLY A 47 4.69 17.76 -8.02
C GLY A 47 4.78 16.34 -7.46
N SER A 48 5.23 16.22 -6.22
CA SER A 48 5.35 14.97 -5.47
C SER A 48 4.19 14.82 -4.48
N ASP A 49 4.17 13.71 -3.75
CA ASP A 49 3.38 13.59 -2.55
C ASP A 49 4.13 14.13 -1.34
N ALA A 50 3.43 14.78 -0.41
CA ALA A 50 3.91 15.14 0.91
C ALA A 50 3.26 14.24 1.97
N LEU A 51 4.09 13.59 2.79
CA LEU A 51 3.66 12.58 3.75
C LEU A 51 3.69 13.14 5.18
N PHE A 52 2.60 12.92 5.91
CA PHE A 52 2.40 13.43 7.27
C PHE A 52 1.96 12.33 8.22
N THR A 53 2.37 12.43 9.48
CA THR A 53 1.68 11.76 10.58
C THR A 53 0.62 12.68 11.17
N VAL A 54 -0.52 12.10 11.56
CA VAL A 54 -1.63 12.77 12.23
C VAL A 54 -1.62 12.37 13.70
N ASP A 55 -1.49 13.34 14.60
CA ASP A 55 -1.51 13.06 16.05
C ASP A 55 -2.95 13.02 16.62
N GLY A 56 -3.07 12.64 17.90
CA GLY A 56 -4.35 12.58 18.61
C GLY A 56 -5.07 13.93 18.77
N LYS A 57 -4.42 15.05 18.42
CA LYS A 57 -5.00 16.40 18.39
C LYS A 57 -5.31 16.87 16.97
N LYS A 58 -5.22 15.98 15.97
CA LYS A 58 -5.40 16.26 14.54
C LYS A 58 -4.39 17.28 14.00
N SER A 59 -3.20 17.31 14.59
CA SER A 59 -2.06 18.07 14.09
C SER A 59 -1.31 17.24 13.05
N LEU A 60 -0.83 17.92 12.01
CA LEU A 60 -0.03 17.31 10.95
C LEU A 60 1.45 17.54 11.22
N THR A 61 2.23 16.47 11.22
CA THR A 61 3.70 16.54 11.26
C THR A 61 4.26 16.01 9.96
N PHE A 62 4.90 16.89 9.19
CA PHE A 62 5.58 16.52 7.94
C PHE A 62 6.67 15.49 8.22
N LYS A 63 6.85 14.54 7.29
CA LYS A 63 7.85 13.46 7.39
C LYS A 63 8.80 13.44 6.20
N SER A 64 8.26 13.29 5.00
CA SER A 64 9.07 13.23 3.78
C SER A 64 8.18 13.48 2.56
N TYR A 65 8.80 13.49 1.38
CA TYR A 65 8.11 13.47 0.11
C TYR A 65 8.21 12.09 -0.54
N TYR A 66 7.25 11.74 -1.39
CA TYR A 66 7.35 10.61 -2.31
C TYR A 66 7.16 11.07 -3.75
N LYS A 67 8.10 10.70 -4.62
CA LYS A 67 8.00 10.82 -6.07
C LYS A 67 8.48 9.52 -6.70
N MET A 68 7.83 9.08 -7.78
CA MET A 68 8.29 7.92 -8.54
C MET A 68 9.79 8.06 -8.91
N PRO A 69 10.59 6.99 -8.81
CA PRO A 69 12.05 7.09 -8.96
C PRO A 69 12.52 7.20 -10.41
N ALA A 70 11.70 6.75 -11.38
CA ALA A 70 12.05 6.76 -12.79
C ALA A 70 11.97 8.17 -13.37
N ALA A 71 13.12 8.76 -13.72
CA ALA A 71 13.17 10.05 -14.39
C ALA A 71 12.52 9.98 -15.77
N GLN A 72 11.69 10.97 -16.09
CA GLN A 72 10.97 11.11 -17.35
C GLN A 72 11.59 12.19 -18.23
N THR A 73 11.28 12.16 -19.52
CA THR A 73 11.74 13.16 -20.48
C THR A 73 10.96 14.47 -20.36
N ASN A 74 11.39 15.50 -21.10
CA ASN A 74 10.63 16.74 -21.24
C ASN A 74 9.39 16.60 -22.13
N LEU A 75 9.15 15.45 -22.75
CA LEU A 75 7.97 15.18 -23.58
C LEU A 75 6.81 14.60 -22.78
N GLU A 76 7.03 14.30 -21.50
CA GLU A 76 6.12 13.55 -20.64
C GLU A 76 5.56 14.42 -19.53
N ASN A 77 4.28 14.78 -19.61
CA ASN A 77 3.59 15.35 -18.45
C ASN A 77 3.61 14.31 -17.31
N CYS A 78 4.13 14.72 -16.16
CA CYS A 78 4.37 13.81 -15.04
C CYS A 78 4.41 14.58 -13.72
N VAL A 79 3.47 14.26 -12.83
CA VAL A 79 3.28 14.74 -11.46
C VAL A 79 2.44 13.72 -10.70
N ALA A 80 2.45 13.78 -9.36
CA ALA A 80 1.58 12.98 -8.51
C ALA A 80 0.10 13.25 -8.84
N HIS A 81 -0.68 12.20 -8.98
CA HIS A 81 -2.11 12.31 -9.25
C HIS A 81 -2.92 11.23 -8.49
N ASN A 82 -4.19 11.09 -8.82
CA ASN A 82 -5.13 10.26 -8.08
C ASN A 82 -4.72 8.79 -7.96
N GLY A 83 -4.95 8.25 -6.77
CA GLY A 83 -4.66 6.88 -6.41
C GLY A 83 -5.56 6.35 -5.30
N SER A 84 -5.30 5.14 -4.83
CA SER A 84 -5.96 4.56 -3.66
C SER A 84 -5.03 3.65 -2.87
N LEU A 85 -5.39 3.38 -1.61
CA LEU A 85 -4.76 2.31 -0.86
C LEU A 85 -4.98 0.96 -1.56
N VAL A 86 -3.94 0.13 -1.54
CA VAL A 86 -4.03 -1.31 -1.78
C VAL A 86 -4.19 -1.97 -0.41
N PRO A 87 -5.22 -2.81 -0.18
CA PRO A 87 -5.55 -3.33 1.15
C PRO A 87 -4.62 -4.47 1.59
N ILE A 88 -3.31 -4.29 1.55
CA ILE A 88 -2.35 -5.24 2.12
C ILE A 88 -2.37 -5.08 3.65
N PRO A 89 -2.70 -6.14 4.42
CA PRO A 89 -2.89 -6.02 5.85
C PRO A 89 -1.61 -5.61 6.59
N GLY A 90 -1.74 -4.68 7.53
CA GLY A 90 -0.64 -4.21 8.38
C GLY A 90 0.44 -3.42 7.65
N ARG A 91 0.18 -2.99 6.41
CA ARG A 91 1.04 -2.14 5.59
C ARG A 91 0.20 -1.02 4.99
N ASP A 92 0.85 0.10 4.71
CA ASP A 92 0.27 1.27 4.07
C ASP A 92 0.86 1.29 2.66
N ILE A 93 0.12 0.74 1.70
CA ILE A 93 0.54 0.66 0.30
C ILE A 93 -0.44 1.47 -0.53
N MET A 94 0.09 2.31 -1.41
CA MET A 94 -0.66 3.16 -2.32
C MET A 94 -0.38 2.71 -3.75
N VAL A 95 -1.43 2.61 -4.59
CA VAL A 95 -1.29 2.61 -6.04
C VAL A 95 -1.69 4.00 -6.54
N GLN A 96 -0.86 4.60 -7.39
CA GLN A 96 -1.03 6.00 -7.76
C GLN A 96 -0.64 6.27 -9.21
N SER A 97 -1.36 7.21 -9.81
CA SER A 97 -1.11 7.70 -11.17
C SER A 97 -0.07 8.82 -11.20
N TRP A 98 0.79 8.78 -12.20
CA TRP A 98 1.84 9.75 -12.46
C TRP A 98 1.79 10.27 -13.91
N TYR A 99 0.60 10.36 -14.50
CA TYR A 99 0.41 10.72 -15.90
C TYR A 99 1.25 9.84 -16.84
N GLN A 100 2.10 10.42 -17.70
CA GLN A 100 2.93 9.65 -18.63
C GLN A 100 4.06 8.88 -17.93
N GLY A 101 4.39 9.24 -16.68
CA GLY A 101 5.23 8.40 -15.80
C GLY A 101 4.55 7.08 -15.41
N GLY A 102 3.27 6.91 -15.74
CA GLY A 102 2.55 5.66 -15.56
C GLY A 102 2.07 5.45 -14.13
N VAL A 103 2.08 4.20 -13.68
CA VAL A 103 1.56 3.81 -12.37
C VAL A 103 2.71 3.47 -11.44
N SER A 104 2.71 4.04 -10.24
CA SER A 104 3.63 3.67 -9.17
C SER A 104 2.85 3.03 -8.02
N ILE A 105 3.38 1.92 -7.51
CA ILE A 105 2.90 1.26 -6.30
C ILE A 105 4.00 1.40 -5.26
N PHE A 106 3.69 2.06 -4.15
CA PHE A 106 4.67 2.35 -3.12
C PHE A 106 4.16 2.06 -1.72
N GLU A 107 5.09 1.67 -0.86
CA GLU A 107 4.87 1.50 0.57
C GLU A 107 5.29 2.76 1.31
N TRP A 108 4.44 3.18 2.25
CA TRP A 108 4.64 4.36 3.09
C TRP A 108 4.25 4.09 4.55
N THR A 109 4.36 2.82 4.99
CA THR A 109 4.18 2.43 6.39
C THR A 109 5.13 3.17 7.32
N ASP A 110 6.38 3.37 6.88
CA ASP A 110 7.25 4.39 7.44
C ASP A 110 7.20 5.63 6.53
N PRO A 111 6.44 6.68 6.89
CA PRO A 111 6.30 7.88 6.08
C PRO A 111 7.60 8.70 6.01
N SER A 112 8.65 8.32 6.73
CA SER A 112 9.99 8.94 6.63
C SER A 112 10.85 8.30 5.54
N HIS A 113 10.50 7.07 5.13
CA HIS A 113 11.25 6.27 4.16
C HIS A 113 10.30 5.54 3.19
N PRO A 114 9.46 6.28 2.43
CA PRO A 114 8.58 5.67 1.45
C PRO A 114 9.41 5.02 0.33
N LYS A 115 8.90 3.93 -0.25
CA LYS A 115 9.62 3.17 -1.27
C LYS A 115 8.69 2.59 -2.32
N GLU A 116 9.06 2.74 -3.59
CA GLU A 116 8.42 2.04 -4.70
C GLU A 116 8.66 0.53 -4.61
N ILE A 117 7.58 -0.25 -4.77
CA ILE A 117 7.58 -1.71 -4.68
C ILE A 117 7.12 -2.39 -5.97
N ALA A 118 6.46 -1.65 -6.86
CA ALA A 118 6.15 -2.04 -8.24
C ALA A 118 5.81 -0.80 -9.07
N TYR A 119 5.97 -0.88 -10.38
CA TYR A 119 5.60 0.20 -11.28
C TYR A 119 5.19 -0.34 -12.65
N GLN A 120 4.50 0.51 -13.41
CA GLN A 120 4.33 0.38 -14.84
C GLN A 120 4.69 1.72 -15.47
N ASP A 121 5.79 1.75 -16.22
CA ASP A 121 6.16 2.92 -17.01
C ASP A 121 5.34 2.93 -18.32
N ARG A 122 4.79 4.09 -18.69
CA ARG A 122 3.96 4.22 -19.90
C ARG A 122 4.75 4.72 -21.10
N GLY A 123 5.80 5.51 -20.86
CA GLY A 123 6.47 6.32 -21.85
C GLY A 123 5.59 7.44 -22.45
N PRO A 124 6.16 8.25 -23.37
CA PRO A 124 5.42 9.34 -23.97
C PRO A 124 4.32 8.84 -24.93
N ILE A 125 3.31 9.67 -25.10
CA ILE A 125 2.23 9.48 -26.07
C ILE A 125 2.76 9.60 -27.50
N ASP A 126 3.74 10.48 -27.69
CA ASP A 126 4.49 10.73 -28.93
C ASP A 126 5.98 10.97 -28.61
N GLY A 127 6.87 10.30 -29.33
CA GLY A 127 8.31 10.36 -29.07
C GLY A 127 9.03 11.63 -29.56
N ALA A 128 8.34 12.54 -30.23
CA ALA A 128 8.90 13.76 -30.81
C ALA A 128 8.22 15.04 -30.33
N VAL A 129 6.95 14.96 -29.92
CA VAL A 129 6.15 16.12 -29.51
C VAL A 129 5.57 15.90 -28.11
N GLN A 130 5.74 16.90 -27.24
CA GLN A 130 5.11 16.88 -25.93
C GLN A 130 3.58 16.93 -26.09
N GLY A 131 2.89 15.95 -25.51
CA GLY A 131 1.44 15.89 -25.45
C GLY A 131 0.95 15.63 -24.03
N ASN A 132 -0.33 15.88 -23.77
CA ASN A 132 -0.97 15.46 -22.52
C ASN A 132 -1.48 14.02 -22.68
N GLY A 133 -1.03 13.14 -21.80
CA GLY A 133 -1.40 11.74 -21.83
C GLY A 133 -1.13 11.05 -20.50
N GLY A 134 -1.14 9.72 -20.54
CA GLY A 134 -0.81 8.89 -19.41
C GLY A 134 -1.97 8.65 -18.46
N THR A 135 -1.70 7.94 -17.37
CA THR A 135 -2.73 7.53 -16.41
C THR A 135 -3.24 8.75 -15.66
N TRP A 136 -4.52 9.06 -15.85
CA TRP A 136 -5.20 10.11 -15.09
C TRP A 136 -5.55 9.62 -13.68
N SER A 137 -5.96 8.37 -13.52
CA SER A 137 -6.25 7.84 -12.19
C SER A 137 -6.14 6.33 -12.18
N VAL A 138 -5.73 5.76 -11.06
CA VAL A 138 -5.65 4.32 -10.86
C VAL A 138 -6.18 3.96 -9.48
N TYR A 139 -7.06 2.96 -9.41
CA TYR A 139 -7.68 2.58 -8.15
C TYR A 139 -7.73 1.07 -7.98
N TRP A 140 -7.43 0.61 -6.77
CA TRP A 140 -7.66 -0.78 -6.37
C TRP A 140 -9.16 -1.04 -6.26
N TYR A 141 -9.63 -2.08 -6.94
CA TYR A 141 -10.99 -2.58 -6.80
C TYR A 141 -11.02 -4.11 -6.90
N ASN A 142 -11.38 -4.74 -5.78
CA ASN A 142 -11.68 -6.17 -5.69
C ASN A 142 -10.62 -7.14 -6.24
N GLY A 143 -9.33 -6.77 -6.22
CA GLY A 143 -8.21 -7.62 -6.65
C GLY A 143 -7.43 -7.13 -7.86
N TYR A 144 -7.95 -6.10 -8.53
CA TYR A 144 -7.32 -5.47 -9.68
C TYR A 144 -7.11 -3.98 -9.44
N MET A 145 -6.25 -3.36 -10.24
CA MET A 145 -6.06 -1.92 -10.28
C MET A 145 -6.54 -1.41 -11.63
N TYR A 146 -7.56 -0.55 -11.62
CA TYR A 146 -8.19 0.00 -12.82
C TYR A 146 -7.62 1.38 -13.07
N SER A 147 -6.91 1.55 -14.18
CA SER A 147 -6.26 2.79 -14.59
C SER A 147 -6.99 3.40 -15.78
N SER A 148 -7.54 4.60 -15.59
CA SER A 148 -8.06 5.42 -16.68
C SER A 148 -6.93 6.28 -17.21
N GLU A 149 -6.59 6.08 -18.48
CA GLU A 149 -5.56 6.78 -19.23
C GLU A 149 -6.23 7.77 -20.20
N ILE A 150 -5.62 8.95 -20.39
CA ILE A 150 -6.23 10.09 -21.09
C ILE A 150 -6.48 9.84 -22.59
N ALA A 151 -5.58 9.15 -23.28
CA ALA A 151 -5.54 9.06 -24.75
C ALA A 151 -5.79 7.64 -25.33
N ARG A 152 -5.45 6.60 -24.58
CA ARG A 152 -5.36 5.17 -24.92
C ARG A 152 -6.41 4.34 -24.16
N GLY A 153 -7.10 4.88 -23.16
CA GLY A 153 -8.30 4.27 -22.58
C GLY A 153 -8.10 3.62 -21.21
N LEU A 154 -8.48 2.35 -21.05
CA LEU A 154 -8.49 1.65 -19.76
C LEU A 154 -7.41 0.56 -19.72
N ASP A 155 -6.54 0.63 -18.72
CA ASP A 155 -5.63 -0.45 -18.36
C ASP A 155 -6.11 -1.13 -17.07
N VAL A 156 -6.07 -2.47 -17.02
CA VAL A 156 -6.42 -3.26 -15.82
C VAL A 156 -5.23 -4.09 -15.41
N PHE A 157 -4.71 -3.83 -14.22
CA PHE A 157 -3.52 -4.49 -13.69
C PHE A 157 -3.87 -5.45 -12.56
N GLU A 158 -3.08 -6.52 -12.43
CA GLU A 158 -3.12 -7.43 -11.30
C GLU A 158 -1.75 -7.50 -10.64
N LEU A 159 -1.70 -7.39 -9.31
CA LEU A 159 -0.45 -7.58 -8.57
C LEU A 159 0.02 -9.03 -8.68
N GLN A 160 1.31 -9.19 -8.94
CA GLN A 160 2.00 -10.48 -8.90
C GLN A 160 2.96 -10.54 -7.69
N PRO A 161 3.20 -11.72 -7.11
CA PRO A 161 4.18 -11.86 -6.05
C PRO A 161 5.56 -11.37 -6.47
N SER A 162 6.28 -10.76 -5.54
CA SER A 162 7.63 -10.24 -5.73
C SER A 162 8.44 -10.34 -4.45
N ALA A 163 9.67 -9.82 -4.46
CA ALA A 163 10.46 -9.69 -3.24
C ALA A 163 9.81 -8.76 -2.18
N TYR A 164 8.89 -7.88 -2.60
CA TYR A 164 8.24 -6.88 -1.73
C TYR A 164 6.85 -7.28 -1.26
N ILE A 165 6.16 -8.14 -2.01
CA ILE A 165 4.77 -8.54 -1.73
C ILE A 165 4.65 -10.04 -1.95
N SER A 166 4.21 -10.78 -0.92
CA SER A 166 3.97 -12.22 -1.03
C SER A 166 2.60 -12.55 -1.63
N GLN A 167 2.43 -13.79 -2.10
CA GLN A 167 1.11 -14.27 -2.55
C GLN A 167 0.06 -14.19 -1.42
N ASN A 168 0.42 -14.50 -0.18
CA ASN A 168 -0.52 -14.43 0.95
C ASN A 168 -0.98 -13.00 1.23
N GLU A 169 -0.12 -12.00 1.02
CA GLU A 169 -0.49 -10.58 1.12
C GLU A 169 -1.49 -10.18 0.03
N ILE A 170 -1.25 -10.61 -1.22
CA ILE A 170 -2.18 -10.38 -2.34
C ILE A 170 -3.52 -11.06 -2.08
N ASP A 171 -3.50 -12.32 -1.62
CA ASP A 171 -4.71 -13.08 -1.31
C ASP A 171 -5.49 -12.44 -0.15
N ALA A 172 -4.80 -11.98 0.89
CA ALA A 172 -5.42 -11.24 1.99
C ALA A 172 -6.04 -9.92 1.50
N ALA A 173 -5.34 -9.15 0.65
CA ALA A 173 -5.89 -7.94 0.05
C ALA A 173 -7.15 -8.21 -0.79
N LYS A 174 -7.18 -9.33 -1.52
CA LYS A 174 -8.33 -9.77 -2.32
C LYS A 174 -9.56 -10.14 -1.48
N THR A 175 -9.41 -10.37 -0.16
CA THR A 175 -10.55 -10.60 0.74
C THR A 175 -11.33 -9.34 1.07
N VAL A 176 -10.74 -8.15 0.89
CA VAL A 176 -11.45 -6.88 1.02
C VAL A 176 -12.23 -6.64 -0.27
N LYS A 177 -13.56 -6.70 -0.17
CA LYS A 177 -14.47 -6.56 -1.30
C LYS A 177 -15.44 -5.40 -1.08
N PHE A 178 -15.72 -4.69 -2.17
CA PHE A 178 -16.69 -3.61 -2.21
C PHE A 178 -17.73 -3.90 -3.31
N ASP A 179 -19.01 -3.86 -2.96
CA ASP A 179 -20.10 -3.90 -3.95
C ASP A 179 -20.10 -2.62 -4.80
N TYR A 180 -19.78 -1.50 -4.16
CA TYR A 180 -19.62 -0.18 -4.78
C TYR A 180 -18.46 0.55 -4.12
N LEU A 181 -17.58 1.16 -4.92
CA LEU A 181 -16.43 1.92 -4.44
C LEU A 181 -16.50 3.38 -4.91
N ASN A 182 -16.63 4.29 -3.95
CA ASN A 182 -16.22 5.68 -4.12
C ASN A 182 -14.89 5.88 -3.37
N VAL A 183 -13.80 6.02 -4.13
CA VAL A 183 -12.44 6.09 -3.58
C VAL A 183 -12.25 7.31 -2.68
N GLN A 184 -12.91 8.42 -2.99
CA GLN A 184 -12.87 9.65 -2.18
C GLN A 184 -13.54 9.47 -0.81
N GLY A 185 -14.42 8.47 -0.68
CA GLY A 185 -15.04 8.12 0.60
C GLY A 185 -14.09 7.42 1.58
N GLN A 186 -12.96 6.90 1.10
CA GLN A 186 -11.89 6.25 1.90
C GLN A 186 -12.45 5.33 2.98
N GLN A 187 -13.32 4.40 2.56
CA GLN A 187 -13.96 3.45 3.46
C GLN A 187 -12.92 2.63 4.21
N LYS A 188 -13.18 2.38 5.49
CA LYS A 188 -12.28 1.56 6.32
C LYS A 188 -12.17 0.16 5.75
N LEU A 189 -10.94 -0.23 5.43
CA LEU A 189 -10.56 -1.57 5.00
C LEU A 189 -10.62 -2.51 6.21
N VAL A 190 -11.34 -3.61 6.05
CA VAL A 190 -11.51 -4.65 7.08
C VAL A 190 -11.27 -6.00 6.42
N TRP A 191 -10.36 -6.78 7.00
CA TRP A 191 -10.00 -8.10 6.51
C TRP A 191 -10.78 -9.16 7.29
N PRO A 192 -11.57 -10.01 6.63
CA PRO A 192 -12.12 -11.19 7.29
C PRO A 192 -11.00 -12.15 7.70
N ALA A 193 -11.22 -12.87 8.81
CA ALA A 193 -10.31 -13.91 9.25
C ALA A 193 -10.13 -14.95 8.13
N SER A 194 -8.87 -15.21 7.77
CA SER A 194 -8.51 -16.11 6.68
C SER A 194 -7.08 -16.62 6.88
N PHE A 195 -6.78 -17.82 6.35
CA PHE A 195 -5.42 -18.35 6.44
C PHE A 195 -4.42 -17.49 5.67
N SER A 196 -4.82 -16.87 4.55
CA SER A 196 -3.99 -15.91 3.83
C SER A 196 -3.67 -14.68 4.70
N LEU A 197 -4.63 -14.16 5.46
CA LEU A 197 -4.38 -13.07 6.41
C LEU A 197 -3.32 -13.46 7.45
N SER A 198 -3.47 -14.61 8.13
CA SER A 198 -2.46 -15.04 9.10
C SER A 198 -1.10 -15.31 8.45
N ARG A 199 -1.05 -15.98 7.30
CA ARG A 199 0.20 -16.25 6.57
C ARG A 199 0.89 -14.97 6.10
N SER A 200 0.13 -13.93 5.72
CA SER A 200 0.68 -12.64 5.32
C SER A 200 1.51 -11.99 6.43
N TYR A 201 1.07 -12.11 7.69
CA TYR A 201 1.84 -11.63 8.83
C TYR A 201 3.09 -12.47 9.11
N VAL A 202 3.06 -13.78 8.82
CA VAL A 202 4.28 -14.62 8.87
C VAL A 202 5.30 -14.16 7.82
N ASP A 203 4.85 -13.88 6.60
CA ASP A 203 5.72 -13.40 5.51
C ASP A 203 6.30 -12.01 5.83
N GLN A 204 5.51 -11.14 6.48
CA GLN A 204 5.99 -9.85 6.97
C GLN A 204 7.04 -10.00 8.09
N LEU A 205 6.83 -10.91 9.04
CA LEU A 205 7.80 -11.20 10.11
C LEU A 205 9.10 -11.79 9.57
N GLU A 206 9.06 -12.56 8.49
CA GLU A 206 10.27 -12.99 7.79
C GLU A 206 11.05 -11.79 7.25
N ARG A 207 10.36 -10.87 6.56
CA ARG A 207 11.00 -9.66 6.01
C ARG A 207 11.52 -8.71 7.08
N SER A 208 10.81 -8.53 8.19
CA SER A 208 11.26 -7.73 9.34
C SER A 208 12.25 -8.46 10.25
N LYS A 209 12.55 -9.74 9.95
CA LYS A 209 13.37 -10.62 10.79
C LYS A 209 12.85 -10.76 12.22
N GLY A 210 11.52 -10.60 12.41
CA GLY A 210 10.84 -10.70 13.70
C GLY A 210 11.06 -12.03 14.41
N TYR A 211 11.22 -13.11 13.65
CA TYR A 211 11.52 -14.44 14.16
C TYR A 211 12.64 -15.13 13.38
N ALA A 212 13.27 -16.11 14.03
CA ALA A 212 14.20 -17.01 13.37
C ALA A 212 13.50 -17.86 12.29
N PRO A 213 14.18 -18.22 11.19
CA PRO A 213 13.60 -19.01 10.09
C PRO A 213 12.92 -20.31 10.53
N GLU A 214 13.48 -21.01 11.53
CA GLU A 214 12.94 -22.27 12.05
C GLU A 214 11.58 -22.07 12.72
N LYS A 215 11.43 -20.96 13.45
CA LYS A 215 10.17 -20.59 14.09
C LYS A 215 9.11 -20.26 13.04
N LEU A 216 9.47 -19.48 12.02
CA LEU A 216 8.58 -19.15 10.91
C LEU A 216 8.13 -20.40 10.14
N ALA A 217 9.05 -21.34 9.89
CA ALA A 217 8.74 -22.63 9.27
C ALA A 217 7.76 -23.45 10.12
N SER A 218 7.96 -23.51 11.44
CA SER A 218 7.02 -24.17 12.37
C SER A 218 5.63 -23.55 12.30
N ILE A 219 5.53 -22.21 12.33
CA ILE A 219 4.25 -21.51 12.26
C ILE A 219 3.53 -21.81 10.94
N ARG A 220 4.25 -21.83 9.81
CA ARG A 220 3.69 -22.19 8.50
C ARG A 220 3.16 -23.63 8.47
N ALA A 221 3.91 -24.56 9.08
CA ALA A 221 3.48 -25.95 9.19
C ALA A 221 2.21 -26.08 10.03
N ASP A 222 2.15 -25.40 11.18
CA ASP A 222 0.98 -25.39 12.07
C ASP A 222 -0.26 -24.80 11.40
N LEU A 223 -0.13 -23.65 10.70
CA LEU A 223 -1.23 -23.08 9.91
C LEU A 223 -1.72 -24.04 8.83
N SER A 224 -0.81 -24.74 8.15
CA SER A 224 -1.14 -25.71 7.11
C SER A 224 -1.78 -26.98 7.67
N ALA A 225 -1.43 -27.38 8.88
CA ALA A 225 -2.10 -28.48 9.59
C ALA A 225 -3.51 -28.06 10.03
N ALA A 226 -3.65 -26.87 10.61
CA ALA A 226 -4.94 -26.34 11.05
C ALA A 226 -5.94 -26.18 9.90
N GLU A 227 -5.48 -25.75 8.72
CA GLU A 227 -6.33 -25.60 7.53
C GLU A 227 -6.94 -26.93 7.06
N LYS A 228 -6.25 -28.06 7.31
CA LYS A 228 -6.76 -29.41 7.00
C LYS A 228 -7.74 -29.95 8.05
N LEU A 229 -7.74 -29.42 9.27
CA LEU A 229 -8.72 -29.75 10.30
C LEU A 229 -10.06 -29.06 10.01
N SER A 230 -11.13 -29.44 10.72
CA SER A 230 -12.44 -28.78 10.61
C SER A 230 -13.18 -28.79 11.95
N GLY A 231 -14.22 -27.94 12.09
CA GLY A 231 -15.06 -27.90 13.28
C GLY A 231 -14.26 -27.62 14.56
N GLN A 232 -14.69 -28.22 15.67
CA GLN A 232 -14.09 -27.98 17.00
C GLN A 232 -12.58 -28.29 17.03
N ALA A 233 -12.14 -29.34 16.33
CA ALA A 233 -10.73 -29.71 16.29
C ALA A 233 -9.85 -28.60 15.70
N ARG A 234 -10.33 -27.90 14.66
CA ARG A 234 -9.62 -26.73 14.11
C ARG A 234 -9.61 -25.58 15.11
N LYS A 235 -10.75 -25.28 15.74
CA LYS A 235 -10.89 -24.19 16.72
C LYS A 235 -9.93 -24.36 17.89
N ASP A 236 -9.90 -25.54 18.48
CA ASP A 236 -9.04 -25.86 19.62
C ASP A 236 -7.56 -25.78 19.26
N PHE A 237 -7.19 -26.29 18.08
CA PHE A 237 -5.81 -26.22 17.57
C PHE A 237 -5.36 -24.77 17.40
N LEU A 238 -6.16 -23.94 16.72
CA LEU A 238 -5.83 -22.54 16.46
C LEU A 238 -5.83 -21.70 17.75
N ALA A 239 -6.75 -21.96 18.70
CA ALA A 239 -6.78 -21.27 19.98
C ALA A 239 -5.51 -21.55 20.81
N LYS A 240 -5.07 -22.81 20.83
CA LYS A 240 -3.79 -23.19 21.46
C LYS A 240 -2.61 -22.52 20.75
N MET A 241 -2.60 -22.54 19.43
CA MET A 241 -1.56 -21.90 18.62
C MET A 241 -1.49 -20.39 18.89
N ALA A 242 -2.62 -19.69 18.88
CA ALA A 242 -2.70 -18.25 19.15
C ALA A 242 -2.15 -17.89 20.54
N THR A 243 -2.46 -18.70 21.56
CA THR A 243 -1.93 -18.51 22.93
C THR A 243 -0.40 -18.65 22.97
N GLY A 244 0.14 -19.66 22.29
CA GLY A 244 1.59 -19.84 22.14
C GLY A 244 2.24 -18.64 21.44
N LEU A 245 1.66 -18.21 20.32
CA LEU A 245 2.15 -17.05 19.56
C LEU A 245 2.13 -15.74 20.37
N HIS A 246 1.09 -15.51 21.20
CA HIS A 246 1.07 -14.35 22.10
C HIS A 246 2.20 -14.37 23.12
N THR A 247 2.60 -15.55 23.59
CA THR A 247 3.74 -15.71 24.50
C THR A 247 5.04 -15.42 23.78
N ASP A 248 5.22 -16.01 22.60
CA ASP A 248 6.44 -15.88 21.79
C ASP A 248 6.64 -14.47 21.22
N ALA A 249 5.56 -13.73 20.99
CA ALA A 249 5.60 -12.37 20.44
C ALA A 249 6.46 -11.40 21.27
N ARG A 250 6.57 -11.63 22.58
CA ARG A 250 7.43 -10.81 23.47
C ARG A 250 8.92 -10.94 23.16
N GLY A 251 9.33 -12.05 22.57
CA GLY A 251 10.72 -12.30 22.17
C GLY A 251 11.02 -11.96 20.70
N SER A 252 10.01 -11.50 19.94
CA SER A 252 10.18 -11.08 18.55
C SER A 252 10.90 -9.74 18.48
N SER A 253 11.79 -9.55 17.50
CA SER A 253 12.34 -8.23 17.21
C SER A 253 11.30 -7.27 16.59
N ASP A 254 10.18 -7.83 16.14
CA ASP A 254 8.98 -7.12 15.70
C ASP A 254 7.77 -7.61 16.50
N ALA A 255 7.78 -7.28 17.80
CA ALA A 255 6.73 -7.68 18.74
C ALA A 255 5.32 -7.20 18.34
N PRO A 256 5.12 -5.97 17.83
CA PRO A 256 3.80 -5.52 17.37
C PRO A 256 3.23 -6.41 16.26
N LYS A 257 4.03 -6.74 15.24
CA LYS A 257 3.60 -7.62 14.15
C LYS A 257 3.36 -9.05 14.62
N ALA A 258 4.20 -9.56 15.52
CA ALA A 258 4.03 -10.88 16.10
C ALA A 258 2.73 -11.01 16.91
N HIS A 259 2.35 -9.96 17.66
CA HIS A 259 1.05 -9.91 18.32
C HIS A 259 -0.11 -9.83 17.31
N THR A 260 0.06 -9.11 16.20
CA THR A 260 -0.96 -9.06 15.14
C THR A 260 -1.16 -10.44 14.49
N LEU A 261 -0.08 -11.18 14.22
CA LEU A 261 -0.15 -12.57 13.80
C LEU A 261 -0.93 -13.42 14.80
N ALA A 262 -0.57 -13.37 16.08
CA ALA A 262 -1.23 -14.15 17.13
C ALA A 262 -2.74 -13.87 17.21
N SER A 263 -3.13 -12.59 17.13
CA SER A 263 -4.54 -12.18 17.11
C SER A 263 -5.27 -12.68 15.86
N SER A 264 -4.65 -12.61 14.67
CA SER A 264 -5.26 -13.12 13.44
C SER A 264 -5.53 -14.63 13.49
N VAL A 265 -4.63 -15.41 14.11
CA VAL A 265 -4.81 -16.86 14.34
C VAL A 265 -5.92 -17.10 15.36
N GLY A 266 -6.02 -16.25 16.38
CA GLY A 266 -7.12 -16.28 17.34
C GLY A 266 -8.48 -15.98 16.71
N ASP A 267 -8.54 -15.10 15.71
CA ASP A 267 -9.77 -14.81 14.96
C ASP A 267 -10.16 -15.97 14.04
N LEU A 268 -9.20 -16.66 13.42
CA LEU A 268 -9.45 -17.91 12.70
C LEU A 268 -10.05 -19.00 13.59
N ALA A 269 -9.67 -19.06 14.88
CA ALA A 269 -10.22 -20.03 15.82
C ALA A 269 -11.72 -19.81 16.12
N LYS A 270 -12.27 -18.63 15.78
CA LYS A 270 -13.68 -18.29 16.02
C LYS A 270 -14.59 -18.74 14.88
N LEU A 271 -14.05 -18.89 13.65
CA LEU A 271 -14.77 -19.38 12.47
C LEU A 271 -15.15 -20.85 12.64
#